data_AF-A0A9P9QMD9-F1
#
_entry.id   AF-A0A9P9QMD9-F1
#
_cell.length_a   1.000
_cell.length_b   1.000
_cell.length_c   1.000
_cell.angle_alpha   90.00
_cell.angle_beta   90.00
_cell.angle_gamma   90.00
#
_symmetry.space_group_name_H-M   'P 1'
#
loop_
_entity.id
_entity.type
_entity.pdbx_description
1 polymer ?
#
loop_
_entity_poly.entity_id
_entity_poly.type
_entity_poly.pdbx_seq_one_letter_code
_entity_poly.pdbx_strand_id
1 'polypeptide(L)'
;MPSPDEILANWQGLIDNDFSKTITDTFDLPDQDNYVYRAEVFAMTLHQIQEQIDTGKLKYRYQSHGKQIQVSPADITAYTTIFSSTTDTPKALTAFLSNAKKGSPRETVAKYLQSRRICPFKIPKSKTHIDPYYDIWAFSCQETAFLGPLPDPSYTHPANAKHTHPILPAFYHHFGCVVPSYEALYIISQLVAESSAEGVIDMASGNGYWTYMLRRMKLSVTAVDNMASEYRTLWIDDTVKADGMEYLKKNGGGKGRVLLMVYMVTAGTFTKRVLQAYRGDTIVVVGTQNANRYTGFADCTTEEYFEREMPGWDLVCKIAMPSFAGKDEGMFVWKRKP
;
A
#
# COMPACT_ATOMS: atom_id res chain seq x y z
N MET A 1 8.00 8.00 -21.84
CA MET A 1 7.69 8.06 -20.40
C MET A 1 8.39 9.27 -19.79
N PRO A 2 7.62 10.22 -19.22
CA PRO A 2 8.14 11.37 -18.50
C PRO A 2 8.93 10.94 -17.26
N SER A 3 9.82 11.82 -16.80
CA SER A 3 10.49 11.64 -15.52
C SER A 3 9.48 11.70 -14.36
N PRO A 4 9.76 11.05 -13.22
CA PRO A 4 8.95 11.16 -12.00
C PRO A 4 8.59 12.60 -11.61
N ASP A 5 9.55 13.52 -11.72
CA ASP A 5 9.34 14.93 -11.37
C ASP A 5 8.38 15.61 -12.36
N GLU A 6 8.46 15.30 -13.66
CA GLU A 6 7.51 15.79 -14.66
C GLU A 6 6.10 15.22 -14.42
N ILE A 7 5.97 13.94 -14.08
CA ILE A 7 4.68 13.32 -13.75
C ILE A 7 4.01 14.10 -12.61
N LEU A 8 4.72 14.33 -11.50
CA LEU A 8 4.12 14.98 -10.33
C LEU A 8 3.93 16.48 -10.52
N ALA A 9 4.78 17.15 -11.32
CA ALA A 9 4.61 18.57 -11.64
C ALA A 9 3.38 18.82 -12.52
N ASN A 10 3.07 17.88 -13.41
CA ASN A 10 1.94 17.97 -14.34
C ASN A 10 0.67 17.28 -13.84
N TRP A 11 0.71 16.61 -12.68
CA TRP A 11 -0.45 15.92 -12.13
C TRP A 11 -1.57 16.90 -11.75
N GLN A 12 -2.71 16.79 -12.46
CA GLN A 12 -3.93 17.59 -12.22
C GLN A 12 -5.10 16.73 -11.72
N GLY A 13 -4.85 15.46 -11.38
CA GLY A 13 -5.88 14.48 -11.06
C GLY A 13 -6.27 13.61 -12.25
N LEU A 14 -7.41 12.94 -12.11
CA LEU A 14 -7.95 12.02 -13.11
C LEU A 14 -8.35 12.74 -14.39
N ILE A 15 -8.18 12.07 -15.53
CA ILE A 15 -8.52 12.62 -16.85
C ILE A 15 -9.83 12.00 -17.31
N ASP A 16 -10.85 12.85 -17.51
CA ASP A 16 -12.21 12.49 -17.95
C ASP A 16 -12.91 11.40 -17.13
N ASN A 17 -12.44 11.12 -15.91
CA ASN A 17 -12.84 9.94 -15.12
C ASN A 17 -12.65 8.62 -15.88
N ASP A 18 -11.61 8.52 -16.71
CA ASP A 18 -11.27 7.34 -17.48
C ASP A 18 -9.94 6.76 -16.98
N PHE A 19 -9.95 5.49 -16.56
CA PHE A 19 -8.78 4.84 -15.98
C PHE A 19 -7.67 4.67 -17.02
N SER A 20 -8.00 4.16 -18.21
CA SER A 20 -7.01 3.91 -19.27
C SER A 20 -6.41 5.19 -19.81
N LYS A 21 -7.22 6.20 -20.04
CA LYS A 21 -6.76 7.53 -20.47
C LYS A 21 -5.87 8.16 -19.42
N THR A 22 -6.28 8.11 -18.14
CA THR A 22 -5.45 8.63 -17.04
C THR A 22 -4.08 7.95 -17.02
N ILE A 23 -4.00 6.62 -17.13
CA ILE A 23 -2.70 5.91 -17.18
C ILE A 23 -1.91 6.28 -18.44
N THR A 24 -2.55 6.29 -19.61
CA THR A 24 -1.90 6.56 -20.90
C THR A 24 -1.26 7.95 -20.92
N ASP A 25 -2.03 8.98 -20.56
CA ASP A 25 -1.57 10.36 -20.57
C ASP A 25 -0.51 10.61 -19.47
N THR A 26 -0.67 10.00 -18.29
CA THR A 26 0.28 10.18 -17.16
C THR A 26 1.66 9.62 -17.48
N PHE A 27 1.71 8.47 -18.16
CA PHE A 27 2.97 7.78 -18.44
C PHE A 27 3.45 7.96 -19.89
N ASP A 28 2.78 8.82 -20.67
CA ASP A 28 3.08 9.07 -22.08
C ASP A 28 3.16 7.76 -22.87
N LEU A 29 2.11 6.94 -22.71
CA LEU A 29 1.96 5.67 -23.43
C LEU A 29 1.28 5.91 -24.79
N PRO A 30 1.49 5.02 -25.78
CA PRO A 30 0.79 5.12 -27.05
C PRO A 30 -0.73 4.96 -26.89
N ASP A 31 -1.53 5.68 -27.70
CA ASP A 31 -3.01 5.58 -27.72
C ASP A 31 -3.53 4.13 -27.93
N GLN A 32 -2.74 3.28 -28.59
CA GLN A 32 -3.01 1.85 -28.76
C GLN A 32 -1.98 1.00 -28.01
N ASP A 33 -1.76 1.31 -26.73
CA ASP A 33 -0.93 0.49 -25.86
C ASP A 33 -1.48 -0.95 -25.77
N ASN A 34 -0.73 -1.87 -26.36
CA ASN A 34 -1.02 -3.30 -26.33
C ASN A 34 -0.18 -4.02 -25.26
N TYR A 35 0.47 -3.29 -24.36
CA TYR A 35 1.20 -3.87 -23.24
C TYR A 35 0.25 -4.71 -22.37
N VAL A 36 0.67 -5.93 -22.06
CA VAL A 36 -0.10 -6.87 -21.25
C VAL A 36 0.41 -6.80 -19.82
N TYR A 37 -0.40 -6.22 -18.94
CA TYR A 37 -0.13 -6.16 -17.51
C TYR A 37 -0.36 -7.53 -16.89
N ARG A 38 0.65 -8.05 -16.17
CA ARG A 38 0.65 -9.41 -15.63
C ARG A 38 0.80 -9.41 -14.12
N ALA A 39 -0.08 -10.14 -13.43
CA ALA A 39 0.13 -10.57 -12.06
C ALA A 39 -0.64 -11.87 -11.80
N GLU A 40 0.05 -12.89 -11.29
CA GLU A 40 -0.51 -14.24 -11.09
C GLU A 40 -1.19 -14.80 -12.36
N VAL A 41 -2.50 -15.04 -12.31
CA VAL A 41 -3.31 -15.56 -13.41
C VAL A 41 -3.89 -14.45 -14.31
N PHE A 42 -3.67 -13.18 -13.97
CA PHE A 42 -4.16 -12.05 -14.75
C PHE A 42 -3.14 -11.63 -15.80
N ALA A 43 -3.64 -11.45 -17.03
CA ALA A 43 -2.90 -10.92 -18.15
C ALA A 43 -3.87 -10.12 -19.02
N MET A 44 -3.88 -8.79 -18.88
CA MET A 44 -4.81 -7.90 -19.59
C MET A 44 -4.12 -6.63 -20.07
N THR A 45 -4.60 -6.07 -21.18
CA THR A 45 -4.22 -4.71 -21.63
C THR A 45 -5.02 -3.64 -20.91
N LEU A 46 -4.61 -2.36 -20.99
CA LEU A 46 -5.40 -1.24 -20.43
C LEU A 46 -6.84 -1.23 -20.97
N HIS A 47 -7.01 -1.38 -22.28
CA HIS A 47 -8.32 -1.46 -22.90
C HIS A 47 -9.20 -2.58 -22.30
N GLN A 48 -8.63 -3.77 -22.11
CA GLN A 48 -9.36 -4.89 -21.49
C GLN A 48 -9.72 -4.59 -20.03
N ILE A 49 -8.86 -3.89 -19.28
CA ILE A 49 -9.15 -3.46 -17.92
C ILE A 49 -10.32 -2.44 -17.92
N GLN A 50 -10.30 -1.46 -18.82
CA GLN A 50 -11.37 -0.46 -18.96
C GLN A 50 -12.71 -1.11 -19.31
N GLU A 51 -12.73 -2.06 -20.24
CA GLU A 51 -13.96 -2.78 -20.58
C GLU A 51 -14.58 -3.50 -19.36
N GLN A 52 -13.76 -4.03 -18.46
CA GLN A 52 -14.23 -4.68 -17.23
C GLN A 52 -14.80 -3.66 -16.22
N ILE A 53 -14.21 -2.45 -16.17
CA ILE A 53 -14.71 -1.31 -15.39
C ILE A 53 -16.09 -0.90 -15.94
N ASP A 54 -16.17 -0.61 -17.24
CA ASP A 54 -17.39 -0.11 -17.91
C ASP A 54 -18.55 -1.09 -17.82
N THR A 55 -18.27 -2.40 -17.92
CA THR A 55 -19.28 -3.45 -17.77
C THR A 55 -19.69 -3.70 -16.30
N GLY A 56 -19.02 -3.07 -15.34
CA GLY A 56 -19.28 -3.23 -13.91
C GLY A 56 -18.92 -4.61 -13.36
N LYS A 57 -18.13 -5.41 -14.10
CA LYS A 57 -17.71 -6.76 -13.70
C LYS A 57 -16.79 -6.73 -12.48
N LEU A 58 -16.11 -5.61 -12.25
CA LEU A 58 -15.18 -5.41 -11.13
C LEU A 58 -15.84 -4.95 -9.82
N LYS A 59 -17.16 -4.79 -9.78
CA LYS A 59 -17.85 -4.31 -8.57
C LYS A 59 -17.79 -5.34 -7.44
N TYR A 60 -17.15 -4.95 -6.34
CA TYR A 60 -17.16 -5.67 -5.09
C TYR A 60 -18.59 -5.74 -4.52
N ARG A 61 -18.94 -6.92 -3.97
CA ARG A 61 -20.30 -7.20 -3.50
C ARG A 61 -20.29 -7.37 -1.99
N TYR A 62 -20.61 -6.28 -1.27
CA TYR A 62 -20.87 -6.37 0.17
C TYR A 62 -22.13 -7.20 0.42
N GLN A 63 -22.13 -7.98 1.49
CA GLN A 63 -23.27 -8.80 1.88
C GLN A 63 -23.64 -8.56 3.35
N SER A 64 -24.93 -8.67 3.64
CA SER A 64 -25.46 -8.77 5.01
C SER A 64 -26.60 -9.76 5.01
N HIS A 65 -26.60 -10.69 5.97
CA HIS A 65 -27.59 -11.76 6.08
C HIS A 65 -27.84 -12.51 4.75
N GLY A 66 -26.77 -12.79 4.00
CA GLY A 66 -26.81 -13.50 2.71
C GLY A 66 -27.39 -12.69 1.55
N LYS A 67 -27.68 -11.39 1.73
CA LYS A 67 -28.14 -10.50 0.66
C LYS A 67 -27.07 -9.49 0.30
N GLN A 68 -26.92 -9.23 -0.99
CA GLN A 68 -26.03 -8.18 -1.48
C GLN A 68 -26.55 -6.79 -1.06
N ILE A 69 -25.65 -5.97 -0.53
CA ILE A 69 -25.91 -4.57 -0.20
C ILE A 69 -25.23 -3.69 -1.24
N GLN A 70 -25.98 -2.70 -1.73
CA GLN A 70 -25.41 -1.62 -2.51
C GLN A 70 -24.74 -0.60 -1.58
N VAL A 71 -23.47 -0.33 -1.82
CA VAL A 71 -22.73 0.74 -1.16
C VAL A 71 -23.01 2.05 -1.88
N SER A 72 -23.18 3.14 -1.12
CA SER A 72 -23.36 4.46 -1.70
C SER A 72 -22.01 5.07 -2.09
N PRO A 73 -21.92 5.82 -3.22
CA PRO A 73 -20.69 6.54 -3.58
C PRO A 73 -20.19 7.49 -2.48
N ALA A 74 -21.11 8.09 -1.71
CA ALA A 74 -20.78 8.95 -0.58
C ALA A 74 -20.05 8.21 0.55
N ASP A 75 -20.39 6.95 0.80
CA ASP A 75 -19.67 6.13 1.78
C ASP A 75 -18.26 5.79 1.29
N ILE A 76 -18.09 5.52 -0.01
CA ILE A 76 -16.78 5.24 -0.64
C ILE A 76 -15.89 6.49 -0.58
N THR A 77 -16.45 7.66 -0.88
CA THR A 77 -15.75 8.94 -0.72
C THR A 77 -15.33 9.16 0.73
N ALA A 78 -16.21 8.88 1.69
CA ALA A 78 -15.89 9.00 3.11
C ALA A 78 -14.78 8.01 3.54
N TYR A 79 -14.74 6.80 2.99
CA TYR A 79 -13.69 5.81 3.22
C TYR A 79 -12.34 6.27 2.66
N THR A 80 -12.28 6.62 1.39
CA THR A 80 -11.03 7.05 0.72
C THR A 80 -10.46 8.31 1.38
N THR A 81 -11.33 9.24 1.79
CA THR A 81 -10.97 10.47 2.50
C THR A 81 -10.20 10.21 3.81
N ILE A 82 -10.36 9.05 4.47
CA ILE A 82 -9.59 8.68 5.67
C ILE A 82 -8.09 8.75 5.43
N PHE A 83 -7.64 8.43 4.21
CA PHE A 83 -6.24 8.36 3.85
C PHE A 83 -5.75 9.61 3.11
N SER A 84 -6.60 10.62 2.92
CA SER A 84 -6.24 11.88 2.26
C SER A 84 -5.27 12.67 3.12
N SER A 85 -4.22 13.20 2.48
CA SER A 85 -3.27 14.16 3.08
C SER A 85 -3.93 15.40 3.67
N THR A 86 -5.13 15.77 3.19
CA THR A 86 -5.86 16.97 3.63
C THR A 86 -6.72 16.74 4.87
N THR A 87 -6.72 15.54 5.44
CA THR A 87 -7.57 15.18 6.58
C THR A 87 -6.78 14.72 7.81
N ASP A 88 -7.45 14.78 8.95
CA ASP A 88 -6.95 14.23 10.21
C ASP A 88 -7.50 12.81 10.35
N THR A 89 -6.65 11.79 10.20
CA THR A 89 -7.10 10.38 10.16
C THR A 89 -7.96 9.98 11.37
N PRO A 90 -7.59 10.29 12.63
CA PRO A 90 -8.43 9.97 13.79
C PRO A 90 -9.83 10.59 13.71
N LYS A 91 -9.94 11.87 13.33
CA LYS A 91 -11.23 12.55 13.15
C LYS A 91 -12.01 12.00 11.97
N ALA A 92 -11.34 11.70 10.85
CA ALA A 92 -11.96 11.10 9.68
C ALA A 92 -12.54 9.71 10.02
N LEU A 93 -11.80 8.86 10.74
CA LEU A 93 -12.28 7.56 11.22
C LEU A 93 -13.45 7.69 12.21
N THR A 94 -13.41 8.68 13.09
CA THR A 94 -14.51 8.95 14.03
C THR A 94 -15.77 9.37 13.28
N ALA A 95 -15.63 10.30 12.33
CA ALA A 95 -16.73 10.75 11.47
C ALA A 95 -17.23 9.63 10.54
N PHE A 96 -16.35 8.75 10.08
CA PHE A 96 -16.72 7.60 9.27
C PHE A 96 -17.65 6.66 10.03
N LEU A 97 -17.36 6.40 11.31
CA LEU A 97 -18.23 5.61 12.19
C LEU A 97 -19.51 6.34 12.58
N SER A 98 -19.43 7.60 13.03
CA SER A 98 -20.57 8.32 13.61
C SER A 98 -21.70 8.60 12.61
N ASN A 99 -21.37 8.67 11.32
CA ASN A 99 -22.34 8.84 10.24
C ASN A 99 -22.78 7.51 9.61
N ALA A 100 -22.34 6.37 10.15
CA ALA A 100 -22.75 5.06 9.64
C ALA A 100 -24.18 4.71 10.07
N LYS A 101 -24.98 4.17 9.15
CA LYS A 101 -26.26 3.55 9.51
C LYS A 101 -25.98 2.27 10.31
N LYS A 102 -26.76 2.02 11.36
CA LYS A 102 -26.67 0.79 12.16
C LYS A 102 -26.86 -0.43 11.26
N GLY A 103 -25.95 -1.40 11.36
CA GLY A 103 -25.90 -2.62 10.56
C GLY A 103 -25.41 -2.44 9.11
N SER A 104 -24.93 -1.24 8.74
CA SER A 104 -24.41 -1.00 7.40
C SER A 104 -22.96 -1.51 7.25
N PRO A 105 -22.52 -1.82 6.01
CA PRO A 105 -21.11 -2.13 5.74
C PRO A 105 -20.15 -1.02 6.24
N ARG A 106 -20.56 0.24 6.15
CA ARG A 106 -19.79 1.39 6.67
C ARG A 106 -19.51 1.26 8.17
N GLU A 107 -20.51 0.87 8.96
CA GLU A 107 -20.34 0.68 10.41
C GLU A 107 -19.31 -0.42 10.69
N THR A 108 -19.42 -1.56 9.99
CA THR A 108 -18.50 -2.69 10.16
C THR A 108 -17.07 -2.34 9.77
N VAL A 109 -16.88 -1.71 8.60
CA VAL A 109 -15.55 -1.27 8.16
C VAL A 109 -14.99 -0.24 9.14
N ALA A 110 -15.78 0.75 9.56
CA ALA A 110 -15.31 1.79 10.47
C ALA A 110 -14.84 1.21 11.83
N LYS A 111 -15.61 0.30 12.42
CA LYS A 111 -15.21 -0.41 13.66
C LYS A 111 -13.94 -1.23 13.47
N TYR A 112 -13.82 -1.90 12.33
CA TYR A 112 -12.63 -2.67 11.99
C TYR A 112 -11.40 -1.77 11.86
N LEU A 113 -11.45 -0.70 11.07
CA LEU A 113 -10.33 0.23 10.92
C LEU A 113 -9.93 0.88 12.24
N GLN A 114 -10.90 1.22 13.11
CA GLN A 114 -10.61 1.74 14.44
C GLN A 114 -9.92 0.72 15.34
N SER A 115 -10.34 -0.55 15.33
CA SER A 115 -9.72 -1.59 16.16
C SER A 115 -8.30 -1.94 15.71
N ARG A 116 -7.97 -1.68 14.45
CA ARG A 116 -6.62 -1.87 13.90
C ARG A 116 -5.69 -0.68 14.13
N ARG A 117 -6.15 0.43 14.71
CA ARG A 117 -5.32 1.65 14.87
C ARG A 117 -4.60 1.70 16.22
N ILE A 118 -3.28 1.80 16.16
CA ILE A 118 -2.37 2.16 17.24
C ILE A 118 -1.41 3.21 16.66
N CYS A 119 -1.58 4.49 16.96
CA CYS A 119 -0.72 5.53 16.36
C CYS A 119 -0.39 6.61 17.40
N PRO A 120 0.84 6.63 17.95
CA PRO A 120 1.28 7.66 18.90
C PRO A 120 1.67 8.98 18.20
N PHE A 121 1.76 8.97 16.87
CA PHE A 121 2.27 10.07 16.06
C PHE A 121 1.22 11.14 15.79
N LYS A 122 1.65 12.40 15.77
CA LYS A 122 0.83 13.54 15.38
C LYS A 122 1.13 13.91 13.94
N ILE A 123 0.16 13.66 13.06
CA ILE A 123 0.30 13.84 11.62
C ILE A 123 -0.32 15.19 11.22
N PRO A 124 0.44 16.12 10.63
CA PRO A 124 -0.13 17.36 10.12
C PRO A 124 -0.98 17.07 8.88
N LYS A 125 -1.83 18.02 8.48
CA LYS A 125 -2.49 17.97 7.17
C LYS A 125 -1.62 18.64 6.13
N SER A 126 -1.69 18.19 4.89
CA SER A 126 -1.02 18.82 3.75
C SER A 126 -1.98 18.97 2.58
N LYS A 127 -2.04 20.20 2.03
CA LYS A 127 -2.73 20.48 0.75
C LYS A 127 -1.80 20.44 -0.44
N THR A 128 -0.49 20.34 -0.19
CA THR A 128 0.57 20.39 -1.22
C THR A 128 1.19 19.03 -1.48
N HIS A 129 0.80 18.00 -0.72
CA HIS A 129 1.21 16.64 -0.98
C HIS A 129 0.45 16.09 -2.18
N ILE A 130 1.19 15.68 -3.21
CA ILE A 130 0.70 15.12 -4.46
C ILE A 130 1.09 13.65 -4.48
N ASP A 131 0.11 12.77 -4.71
CA ASP A 131 0.30 11.32 -4.84
C ASP A 131 -0.66 10.80 -5.92
N PRO A 132 -0.21 10.68 -7.18
CA PRO A 132 -1.03 10.16 -8.28
C PRO A 132 -1.57 8.76 -7.99
N TYR A 133 -0.81 7.94 -7.26
CA TYR A 133 -1.26 6.60 -6.90
C TYR A 133 -2.47 6.65 -5.97
N TYR A 134 -2.47 7.54 -4.98
CA TYR A 134 -3.62 7.75 -4.09
C TYR A 134 -4.87 8.16 -4.87
N ASP A 135 -4.76 9.10 -5.81
CA ASP A 135 -5.91 9.59 -6.58
C ASP A 135 -6.51 8.50 -7.48
N ILE A 136 -5.66 7.75 -8.20
CA ILE A 136 -6.13 6.65 -9.07
C ILE A 136 -6.63 5.47 -8.21
N TRP A 137 -6.04 5.22 -7.04
CA TRP A 137 -6.59 4.25 -6.08
C TRP A 137 -7.98 4.66 -5.58
N ALA A 138 -8.16 5.93 -5.19
CA ALA A 138 -9.45 6.42 -4.72
C ALA A 138 -10.51 6.31 -5.81
N PHE A 139 -10.14 6.58 -7.08
CA PHE A 139 -11.00 6.33 -8.24
C PHE A 139 -11.35 4.85 -8.38
N SER A 140 -10.36 3.96 -8.28
CA SER A 140 -10.61 2.52 -8.35
C SER A 140 -11.60 2.03 -7.29
N CYS A 141 -11.61 2.64 -6.11
CA CYS A 141 -12.60 2.33 -5.08
C CYS A 141 -14.02 2.67 -5.54
N GLN A 142 -14.21 3.78 -6.26
CA GLN A 142 -15.53 4.15 -6.81
C GLN A 142 -15.97 3.15 -7.88
N GLU A 143 -15.10 2.84 -8.85
CA GLU A 143 -15.39 1.93 -9.95
C GLU A 143 -15.71 0.50 -9.47
N THR A 144 -14.98 0.05 -8.45
CA THR A 144 -15.18 -1.26 -7.84
C THR A 144 -16.23 -1.27 -6.73
N ALA A 145 -16.94 -0.16 -6.47
CA ALA A 145 -17.90 -0.02 -5.38
C ALA A 145 -17.35 -0.47 -4.00
N PHE A 146 -16.07 -0.18 -3.75
CA PHE A 146 -15.31 -0.67 -2.61
C PHE A 146 -15.30 0.33 -1.45
N LEU A 147 -15.74 -0.12 -0.27
CA LEU A 147 -15.90 0.69 0.94
C LEU A 147 -14.82 0.42 2.00
N GLY A 148 -13.87 -0.47 1.73
CA GLY A 148 -12.87 -0.90 2.70
C GLY A 148 -13.04 -2.35 3.18
N PRO A 149 -12.01 -2.86 3.88
CA PRO A 149 -11.92 -4.26 4.27
C PRO A 149 -12.91 -4.62 5.38
N LEU A 150 -13.36 -5.87 5.34
CA LEU A 150 -14.16 -6.48 6.41
C LEU A 150 -13.27 -7.32 7.34
N PRO A 151 -13.63 -7.48 8.62
CA PRO A 151 -12.87 -8.32 9.55
C PRO A 151 -12.94 -9.82 9.23
N ASP A 152 -13.85 -10.23 8.34
CA ASP A 152 -14.06 -11.63 8.01
C ASP A 152 -13.09 -12.10 6.90
N PRO A 153 -12.40 -13.24 7.08
CA PRO A 153 -11.41 -13.72 6.10
C PRO A 153 -11.99 -14.07 4.72
N SER A 154 -13.30 -14.33 4.62
CA SER A 154 -14.00 -14.58 3.35
C SER A 154 -13.94 -13.38 2.40
N TYR A 155 -13.86 -12.15 2.94
CA TYR A 155 -13.72 -10.92 2.17
C TYR A 155 -12.44 -10.93 1.31
N THR A 156 -11.38 -11.58 1.80
CA THR A 156 -10.11 -11.74 1.07
C THR A 156 -9.88 -13.13 0.49
N HIS A 157 -10.92 -13.97 0.45
CA HIS A 157 -10.79 -15.32 -0.09
C HIS A 157 -10.34 -15.27 -1.56
N PRO A 158 -9.36 -16.09 -2.00
CA PRO A 158 -8.84 -16.08 -3.38
C PRO A 158 -9.92 -16.15 -4.47
N ALA A 159 -11.03 -16.85 -4.22
CA ALA A 159 -12.16 -16.90 -5.15
C ALA A 159 -12.87 -15.54 -5.31
N ASN A 160 -13.01 -14.76 -4.24
CA ASN A 160 -13.64 -13.43 -4.26
C ASN A 160 -12.67 -12.38 -4.83
N ALA A 161 -11.41 -12.47 -4.41
CA ALA A 161 -10.26 -11.73 -4.94
C ALA A 161 -10.16 -11.82 -6.48
N LYS A 162 -10.40 -13.00 -7.07
CA LYS A 162 -10.31 -13.18 -8.53
C LYS A 162 -11.22 -12.26 -9.35
N HIS A 163 -12.29 -11.72 -8.76
CA HIS A 163 -13.25 -10.87 -9.46
C HIS A 163 -12.88 -9.37 -9.48
N THR A 164 -12.14 -8.87 -8.50
CA THR A 164 -11.84 -7.43 -8.35
C THR A 164 -10.42 -7.02 -8.76
N HIS A 165 -9.55 -8.00 -8.96
CA HIS A 165 -8.11 -7.78 -9.17
C HIS A 165 -7.61 -7.45 -10.59
N PRO A 166 -8.39 -7.48 -11.69
CA PRO A 166 -7.87 -7.12 -13.02
C PRO A 166 -7.18 -5.75 -13.14
N ILE A 167 -7.49 -4.79 -12.25
CA ILE A 167 -6.85 -3.47 -12.22
C ILE A 167 -5.47 -3.47 -11.52
N LEU A 168 -5.22 -4.43 -10.62
CA LEU A 168 -4.00 -4.47 -9.81
C LEU A 168 -2.71 -4.63 -10.61
N PRO A 169 -2.64 -5.46 -11.68
CA PRO A 169 -1.45 -5.54 -12.51
C PRO A 169 -0.99 -4.18 -13.05
N ALA A 170 -1.93 -3.29 -13.41
CA ALA A 170 -1.61 -1.93 -13.85
C ALA A 170 -1.03 -1.09 -12.71
N PHE A 171 -1.62 -1.15 -11.51
CA PHE A 171 -1.07 -0.49 -10.33
C PHE A 171 0.29 -1.01 -9.92
N TYR A 172 0.50 -2.32 -9.92
CA TYR A 172 1.77 -2.94 -9.55
C TYR A 172 2.88 -2.56 -10.53
N HIS A 173 2.54 -2.49 -11.82
CA HIS A 173 3.48 -2.08 -12.86
C HIS A 173 3.88 -0.61 -12.71
N HIS A 174 2.89 0.28 -12.56
CA HIS A 174 3.11 1.73 -12.58
C HIS A 174 3.52 2.32 -11.24
N PHE A 175 3.08 1.77 -10.11
CA PHE A 175 3.29 2.37 -8.78
C PHE A 175 3.77 1.39 -7.71
N GLY A 176 3.37 0.11 -7.74
CA GLY A 176 3.78 -0.90 -6.76
C GLY A 176 2.61 -1.46 -5.96
N CYS A 177 2.86 -2.25 -4.91
CA CYS A 177 1.83 -3.10 -4.29
C CYS A 177 0.87 -2.36 -3.33
N VAL A 178 1.26 -1.24 -2.75
CA VAL A 178 0.46 -0.46 -1.78
C VAL A 178 0.72 1.02 -1.96
N VAL A 179 -0.35 1.81 -1.85
CA VAL A 179 -0.28 3.27 -1.88
C VAL A 179 0.45 3.82 -0.64
N PRO A 180 1.52 4.61 -0.79
CA PRO A 180 2.16 5.30 0.32
C PRO A 180 1.31 6.47 0.81
N SER A 181 0.37 6.21 1.71
CA SER A 181 -0.45 7.29 2.30
C SER A 181 0.43 8.36 2.97
N TYR A 182 -0.04 9.61 2.95
CA TYR A 182 0.68 10.71 3.58
C TYR A 182 0.95 10.46 5.07
N GLU A 183 0.00 9.83 5.77
CA GLU A 183 0.18 9.42 7.17
C GLU A 183 1.35 8.43 7.32
N ALA A 184 1.46 7.41 6.45
CA ALA A 184 2.54 6.44 6.51
C ALA A 184 3.91 7.10 6.24
N LEU A 185 4.00 7.93 5.20
CA LEU A 185 5.21 8.68 4.84
C LEU A 185 5.66 9.58 6.00
N TYR A 186 4.72 10.26 6.65
CA TYR A 186 5.03 11.15 7.76
C TYR A 186 5.45 10.39 9.03
N ILE A 187 4.81 9.26 9.33
CA ILE A 187 5.24 8.38 10.44
C ILE A 187 6.69 7.94 10.24
N ILE A 188 7.06 7.49 9.03
CA ILE A 188 8.44 7.10 8.72
C ILE A 188 9.39 8.29 8.92
N SER A 189 8.99 9.50 8.49
CA SER A 189 9.78 10.70 8.74
C SER A 189 9.99 10.99 10.23
N GLN A 190 8.97 10.78 11.08
CA GLN A 190 9.11 10.95 12.52
C GLN A 190 9.99 9.88 13.14
N LEU A 191 9.90 8.63 12.68
CA LEU A 191 10.77 7.54 13.13
C LEU A 191 12.25 7.84 12.86
N VAL A 192 12.57 8.36 11.67
CA VAL A 192 13.94 8.75 11.33
C VAL A 192 14.44 9.86 12.26
N ALA A 193 13.61 10.86 12.55
CA ALA A 193 13.96 11.96 13.44
C ALA A 193 14.13 11.50 14.91
N GLU A 194 13.18 10.71 15.43
CA GLU A 194 13.21 10.21 16.82
C GLU A 194 14.43 9.33 17.11
N SER A 195 14.76 8.42 16.19
CA SER A 195 15.89 7.50 16.35
C SER A 195 17.22 8.12 15.93
N SER A 196 17.25 9.40 15.52
CA SER A 196 18.42 10.04 14.90
C SER A 196 19.05 9.17 13.81
N ALA A 197 18.20 8.49 13.03
CA ALA A 197 18.63 7.55 12.03
C ALA A 197 19.24 8.28 10.83
N GLU A 198 20.23 7.68 10.18
CA GLU A 198 20.85 8.23 8.97
C GLU A 198 19.90 8.24 7.77
N GLY A 199 18.79 7.51 7.86
CA GLY A 199 17.80 7.38 6.80
C GLY A 199 17.05 6.06 6.84
N VAL A 200 16.48 5.70 5.69
CA VAL A 200 15.66 4.51 5.48
C VAL A 200 16.37 3.56 4.51
N ILE A 201 16.29 2.27 4.77
CA ILE A 201 16.58 1.20 3.80
C ILE A 201 15.23 0.69 3.30
N ASP A 202 14.91 0.96 2.04
CA ASP A 202 13.72 0.41 1.37
C ASP A 202 14.11 -0.96 0.76
N MET A 203 13.82 -2.03 1.49
CA MET A 203 14.24 -3.38 1.18
C MET A 203 13.22 -4.09 0.29
N ALA A 204 13.70 -4.67 -0.81
CA ALA A 204 12.85 -5.15 -1.91
C ALA A 204 11.97 -4.03 -2.47
N SER A 205 12.59 -2.88 -2.71
CA SER A 205 11.96 -1.62 -3.15
C SER A 205 11.19 -1.71 -4.47
N GLY A 206 11.35 -2.77 -5.25
CA GLY A 206 10.61 -3.01 -6.48
C GLY A 206 10.89 -1.91 -7.51
N ASN A 207 9.88 -1.10 -7.78
CA ASN A 207 9.96 -0.02 -8.77
C ASN A 207 10.43 1.33 -8.20
N GLY A 208 10.58 1.42 -6.86
CA GLY A 208 11.08 2.60 -6.18
C GLY A 208 10.05 3.69 -5.89
N TYR A 209 8.74 3.50 -6.09
CA TYR A 209 7.75 4.54 -5.82
C TYR A 209 7.75 5.00 -4.36
N TRP A 210 7.80 4.06 -3.41
CA TRP A 210 7.92 4.38 -1.98
C TRP A 210 9.20 5.17 -1.68
N THR A 211 10.33 4.73 -2.23
CA THR A 211 11.60 5.47 -2.13
C THR A 211 11.49 6.89 -2.67
N TYR A 212 10.92 7.08 -3.86
CA TYR A 212 10.74 8.39 -4.47
C TYR A 212 9.85 9.29 -3.59
N MET A 213 8.73 8.78 -3.10
CA MET A 213 7.81 9.51 -2.22
C MET A 213 8.45 9.90 -0.88
N LEU A 214 9.25 9.02 -0.27
CA LEU A 214 9.99 9.33 0.96
C LEU A 214 11.11 10.35 0.73
N ARG A 215 11.81 10.31 -0.42
CA ARG A 215 12.81 11.33 -0.79
C ARG A 215 12.17 12.70 -0.99
N ARG A 216 10.93 12.75 -1.51
CA ARG A 216 10.14 13.99 -1.55
C ARG A 216 9.80 14.54 -0.16
N MET A 217 9.72 13.69 0.86
CA MET A 217 9.66 14.07 2.28
C MET A 217 11.02 14.52 2.85
N LYS A 218 12.05 14.67 2.01
CA LYS A 218 13.42 15.06 2.36
C LYS A 218 14.15 14.01 3.23
N LEU A 219 13.73 12.76 3.15
CA LEU A 219 14.42 11.65 3.81
C LEU A 219 15.56 11.12 2.92
N SER A 220 16.66 10.75 3.57
CA SER A 220 17.70 9.91 2.97
C SER A 220 17.17 8.49 2.87
N VAL A 221 17.05 7.96 1.64
CA VAL A 221 16.52 6.62 1.40
C VAL A 221 17.42 5.87 0.43
N THR A 222 17.84 4.67 0.83
CA THR A 222 18.55 3.73 -0.04
C THR A 222 17.61 2.60 -0.44
N ALA A 223 17.28 2.55 -1.74
CA ALA A 223 16.51 1.46 -2.33
C ALA A 223 17.41 0.25 -2.59
N VAL A 224 16.95 -0.93 -2.19
CA VAL A 224 17.65 -2.20 -2.42
C VAL A 224 16.66 -3.17 -3.07
N ASP A 225 17.02 -3.72 -4.21
CA ASP A 225 16.21 -4.71 -4.94
C ASP A 225 17.13 -5.64 -5.73
N ASN A 226 16.74 -6.90 -5.93
CA ASN A 226 17.53 -7.82 -6.77
C ASN A 226 17.29 -7.60 -8.28
N MET A 227 16.30 -6.77 -8.63
CA MET A 227 15.87 -6.47 -9.99
C MET A 227 15.42 -7.71 -10.78
N ALA A 228 14.86 -8.72 -10.09
CA ALA A 228 14.40 -9.95 -10.73
C ALA A 228 13.05 -9.79 -11.47
N SER A 229 12.25 -8.78 -11.14
CA SER A 229 11.03 -8.47 -11.89
C SER A 229 11.36 -7.53 -13.04
N GLU A 230 11.08 -7.97 -14.27
CA GLU A 230 11.39 -7.25 -15.51
C GLU A 230 10.29 -6.28 -15.96
N TYR A 231 9.11 -6.32 -15.32
CA TYR A 231 7.88 -5.71 -15.84
C TYR A 231 7.38 -4.53 -14.97
N ARG A 232 8.13 -3.43 -14.88
CA ARG A 232 7.78 -2.28 -14.02
C ARG A 232 8.29 -0.93 -14.52
N THR A 233 7.49 0.11 -14.30
CA THR A 233 7.87 1.52 -14.44
C THR A 233 8.79 1.94 -13.29
N LEU A 234 10.05 2.25 -13.57
CA LEU A 234 11.00 2.66 -12.54
C LEU A 234 10.85 4.14 -12.17
N TRP A 235 10.71 4.42 -10.87
CA TRP A 235 10.60 5.77 -10.30
C TRP A 235 11.93 6.35 -9.83
N ILE A 236 12.96 5.52 -9.77
CA ILE A 236 14.33 5.91 -9.41
C ILE A 236 15.29 5.10 -10.29
N ASP A 237 16.45 5.66 -10.55
CA ASP A 237 17.51 5.06 -11.38
C ASP A 237 18.70 4.53 -10.55
N ASP A 238 18.73 4.84 -9.25
CA ASP A 238 19.84 4.58 -8.33
C ASP A 238 19.59 3.40 -7.37
N THR A 239 18.68 2.49 -7.71
CA THR A 239 18.43 1.27 -6.91
C THR A 239 19.70 0.42 -6.79
N VAL A 240 20.09 0.10 -5.56
CA VAL A 240 21.21 -0.82 -5.31
C VAL A 240 20.79 -2.23 -5.68
N LYS A 241 21.33 -2.75 -6.79
CA LYS A 241 21.09 -4.11 -7.24
C LYS A 241 21.83 -5.13 -6.36
N ALA A 242 21.15 -5.69 -5.37
CA ALA A 242 21.73 -6.64 -4.43
C ALA A 242 20.70 -7.61 -3.83
N ASP A 243 21.16 -8.75 -3.35
CA ASP A 243 20.41 -9.54 -2.36
C ASP A 243 20.36 -8.78 -1.03
N GLY A 244 19.19 -8.74 -0.39
CA GLY A 244 18.99 -7.98 0.83
C GLY A 244 19.93 -8.37 1.98
N MET A 245 20.27 -9.66 2.10
CA MET A 245 21.22 -10.14 3.13
C MET A 245 22.63 -9.67 2.85
N GLU A 246 23.04 -9.76 1.58
CA GLU A 246 24.36 -9.31 1.16
C GLU A 246 24.52 -7.81 1.39
N TYR A 247 23.51 -7.02 1.03
CA TYR A 247 23.48 -5.59 1.28
C TYR A 247 23.62 -5.29 2.78
N LEU A 248 22.79 -5.90 3.63
CA LEU A 248 22.86 -5.67 5.07
C LEU A 248 24.23 -6.06 5.63
N LYS A 249 24.80 -7.20 5.22
CA LYS A 249 26.12 -7.64 5.68
C LYS A 249 27.23 -6.64 5.33
N LYS A 250 27.21 -6.07 4.13
CA LYS A 250 28.20 -5.07 3.67
C LYS A 250 28.02 -3.71 4.35
N ASN A 251 26.81 -3.39 4.79
CA ASN A 251 26.44 -2.07 5.34
C ASN A 251 26.15 -2.13 6.84
N GLY A 252 26.99 -2.84 7.61
CA GLY A 252 26.92 -2.84 9.08
C GLY A 252 25.61 -3.39 9.67
N GLY A 253 24.91 -4.26 8.92
CA GLY A 253 23.59 -4.78 9.27
C GLY A 253 22.47 -3.74 9.20
N GLY A 254 22.70 -2.59 8.55
CA GLY A 254 21.74 -1.48 8.53
C GLY A 254 21.59 -0.78 9.89
N LYS A 255 22.58 -0.88 10.77
CA LYS A 255 22.58 -0.18 12.06
C LYS A 255 22.42 1.34 11.84
N GLY A 256 21.61 1.99 12.68
CA GLY A 256 21.36 3.44 12.59
C GLY A 256 20.45 3.85 11.44
N ARG A 257 19.74 2.93 10.80
CA ARG A 257 18.75 3.21 9.75
C ARG A 257 17.42 2.57 10.10
N VAL A 258 16.32 3.08 9.55
CA VAL A 258 15.01 2.42 9.61
C VAL A 258 14.94 1.38 8.48
N LEU A 259 14.53 0.15 8.78
CA LEU A 259 14.28 -0.87 7.76
C LEU A 259 12.81 -0.82 7.32
N LEU A 260 12.57 -0.43 6.07
CA LEU A 260 11.26 -0.47 5.43
C LEU A 260 11.13 -1.73 4.58
N MET A 261 10.02 -2.44 4.74
CA MET A 261 9.70 -3.69 4.03
C MET A 261 8.29 -3.58 3.48
N VAL A 262 8.15 -3.18 2.21
CA VAL A 262 6.86 -3.07 1.52
C VAL A 262 6.61 -4.34 0.72
N TYR A 263 5.55 -5.08 1.08
CA TYR A 263 5.11 -6.27 0.34
C TYR A 263 6.22 -7.30 0.08
N MET A 264 7.09 -7.50 1.07
CA MET A 264 8.21 -8.42 0.94
C MET A 264 7.74 -9.84 0.57
N VAL A 265 8.45 -10.42 -0.40
CA VAL A 265 8.11 -11.69 -1.05
C VAL A 265 8.00 -12.82 -0.02
N THR A 266 6.88 -13.56 -0.06
CA THR A 266 6.59 -14.70 0.82
C THR A 266 7.35 -15.98 0.45
N ALA A 267 7.93 -16.05 -0.75
CA ALA A 267 8.62 -17.22 -1.25
C ALA A 267 9.89 -17.51 -0.41
N GLY A 268 9.90 -18.69 0.21
CA GLY A 268 11.04 -19.19 0.97
C GLY A 268 11.22 -18.49 2.32
N THR A 269 12.48 -18.23 2.68
CA THR A 269 12.86 -17.68 4.00
C THR A 269 13.38 -16.25 3.92
N PHE A 270 13.17 -15.54 2.80
CA PHE A 270 13.78 -14.23 2.55
C PHE A 270 13.47 -13.21 3.66
N THR A 271 12.19 -12.99 3.98
CA THR A 271 11.75 -12.12 5.07
C THR A 271 12.40 -12.47 6.41
N LYS A 272 12.39 -13.77 6.77
CA LYS A 272 13.01 -14.27 8.01
C LYS A 272 14.51 -13.94 8.04
N ARG A 273 15.21 -14.18 6.94
CA ARG A 273 16.65 -13.93 6.80
C ARG A 273 16.96 -12.44 6.93
N VAL A 274 16.23 -11.57 6.22
CA VAL A 274 16.43 -10.11 6.29
C VAL A 274 16.27 -9.60 7.73
N LEU A 275 15.22 -10.02 8.42
CA LEU A 275 14.99 -9.68 9.83
C LEU A 275 16.13 -10.16 10.74
N GLN A 276 16.67 -11.37 10.48
CA GLN A 276 17.81 -11.92 11.22
C GLN A 276 19.14 -11.23 10.91
N ALA A 277 19.33 -10.66 9.72
CA ALA A 277 20.53 -9.89 9.37
C ALA A 277 20.49 -8.45 9.85
N TYR A 278 19.30 -7.90 10.06
CA TYR A 278 19.14 -6.51 10.47
C TYR A 278 19.66 -6.27 11.89
N ARG A 279 20.42 -5.18 12.06
CA ARG A 279 21.08 -4.76 13.30
C ARG A 279 20.62 -3.39 13.79
N GLY A 280 19.72 -2.74 13.09
CA GLY A 280 19.03 -1.55 13.59
C GLY A 280 17.93 -1.90 14.61
N ASP A 281 17.20 -0.87 15.01
CA ASP A 281 16.24 -0.90 16.12
C ASP A 281 14.80 -0.61 15.68
N THR A 282 14.56 -0.21 14.43
CA THR A 282 13.25 0.19 13.94
C THR A 282 12.93 -0.54 12.64
N ILE A 283 11.81 -1.27 12.61
CA ILE A 283 11.32 -1.99 11.44
C ILE A 283 9.94 -1.47 11.10
N VAL A 284 9.72 -1.17 9.82
CA VAL A 284 8.43 -0.79 9.25
C VAL A 284 8.05 -1.85 8.22
N VAL A 285 6.96 -2.58 8.45
CA VAL A 285 6.39 -3.52 7.47
C VAL A 285 5.10 -2.94 6.93
N VAL A 286 4.97 -2.88 5.61
CA VAL A 286 3.76 -2.49 4.90
C VAL A 286 3.29 -3.66 4.07
N GLY A 287 2.06 -4.09 4.25
CA GLY A 287 1.52 -5.22 3.51
C GLY A 287 0.18 -5.68 4.06
N THR A 288 -0.24 -6.87 3.66
CA THR A 288 -1.53 -7.40 4.08
C THR A 288 -1.52 -7.69 5.56
N GLN A 289 -2.54 -7.20 6.25
CA GLN A 289 -2.65 -7.33 7.70
C GLN A 289 -3.51 -8.50 8.16
N ASN A 290 -4.04 -9.30 7.23
CA ASN A 290 -4.94 -10.41 7.54
C ASN A 290 -4.36 -11.78 7.17
N ALA A 291 -5.12 -12.83 7.48
CA ALA A 291 -4.71 -14.22 7.31
C ALA A 291 -4.77 -14.74 5.86
N ASN A 292 -4.89 -13.86 4.85
CA ASN A 292 -4.86 -14.28 3.44
C ASN A 292 -3.44 -14.66 2.96
N ARG A 293 -2.40 -14.44 3.79
CA ARG A 293 -1.01 -14.91 3.64
C ARG A 293 -0.30 -14.40 2.38
N TYR A 294 -0.75 -13.27 1.82
CA TYR A 294 -0.13 -12.68 0.64
C TYR A 294 1.18 -11.91 0.93
N THR A 295 1.51 -11.61 2.20
CA THR A 295 2.69 -10.78 2.53
C THR A 295 3.57 -11.32 3.65
N GLY A 296 4.89 -11.22 3.46
CA GLY A 296 5.91 -11.44 4.48
C GLY A 296 6.18 -12.92 4.80
N PHE A 297 5.17 -13.65 5.25
CA PHE A 297 5.28 -15.04 5.71
C PHE A 297 4.18 -15.92 5.12
N ALA A 298 4.54 -17.16 4.78
CA ALA A 298 3.61 -18.10 4.14
C ALA A 298 2.61 -18.74 5.11
N ASP A 299 2.95 -18.81 6.40
CA ASP A 299 2.26 -19.60 7.42
C ASP A 299 1.60 -18.78 8.53
N CYS A 300 1.93 -17.49 8.64
CA CYS A 300 1.44 -16.61 9.70
C CYS A 300 1.37 -15.15 9.23
N THR A 301 0.68 -14.31 10.00
CA THR A 301 0.72 -12.85 9.87
C THR A 301 2.02 -12.28 10.42
N THR A 302 2.35 -11.04 10.05
CA THR A 302 3.52 -10.35 10.59
C THR A 302 3.45 -10.18 12.10
N GLU A 303 2.27 -9.88 12.65
CA GLU A 303 2.07 -9.76 14.11
C GLU A 303 2.38 -11.09 14.82
N GLU A 304 1.81 -12.20 14.36
CA GLU A 304 2.05 -13.54 14.92
C GLU A 304 3.52 -13.95 14.84
N TYR A 305 4.20 -13.63 13.74
CA TYR A 305 5.64 -13.89 13.60
C TYR A 305 6.45 -13.09 14.62
N PHE A 306 6.17 -11.80 14.79
CA PHE A 306 6.92 -10.97 15.73
C PHE A 306 6.68 -11.38 17.19
N GLU A 307 5.44 -11.72 17.54
CA GLU A 307 5.09 -12.21 18.88
C GLU A 307 5.82 -13.52 19.21
N ARG A 308 5.88 -14.46 18.26
CA ARG A 308 6.47 -15.79 18.47
C ARG A 308 7.98 -15.81 18.35
N GLU A 309 8.53 -15.17 17.31
CA GLU A 309 9.93 -15.34 16.89
C GLU A 309 10.81 -14.13 17.22
N MET A 310 10.22 -12.97 17.54
CA MET A 310 10.95 -11.72 17.77
C MET A 310 10.60 -11.06 19.12
N PRO A 311 10.65 -11.77 20.26
CA PRO A 311 10.18 -11.27 21.56
C PRO A 311 10.94 -10.02 22.08
N GLY A 312 12.10 -9.71 21.50
CA GLY A 312 12.87 -8.49 21.75
C GLY A 312 12.34 -7.23 21.03
N TRP A 313 11.15 -7.28 20.43
CA TRP A 313 10.57 -6.17 19.67
C TRP A 313 9.16 -5.86 20.15
N ASP A 314 8.82 -4.57 20.22
CA ASP A 314 7.51 -4.06 20.58
C ASP A 314 6.81 -3.42 19.39
N LEU A 315 5.55 -3.78 19.15
CA LEU A 315 4.69 -3.09 18.19
C LEU A 315 4.30 -1.73 18.76
N VAL A 316 4.86 -0.66 18.19
CA VAL A 316 4.64 0.72 18.69
C VAL A 316 3.64 1.50 17.84
N CYS A 317 3.42 1.09 16.60
CA CYS A 317 2.43 1.70 15.73
C CYS A 317 1.85 0.68 14.74
N LYS A 318 0.55 0.81 14.49
CA LYS A 318 -0.24 0.07 13.52
C LYS A 318 -1.29 1.00 12.92
N ILE A 319 -1.31 1.13 11.59
CA ILE A 319 -2.34 1.89 10.87
C ILE A 319 -2.88 1.07 9.70
N ALA A 320 -4.13 1.32 9.32
CA ALA A 320 -4.66 0.84 8.06
C ALA A 320 -4.02 1.61 6.89
N MET A 321 -3.88 0.95 5.75
CA MET A 321 -3.38 1.53 4.50
C MET A 321 -4.49 1.52 3.44
N PRO A 322 -4.40 2.38 2.40
CA PRO A 322 -5.29 2.31 1.26
C PRO A 322 -5.30 0.89 0.69
N SER A 323 -6.46 0.23 0.80
CA SER A 323 -6.63 -1.18 0.46
C SER A 323 -7.33 -1.30 -0.88
N PHE A 324 -6.96 -2.29 -1.68
CA PHE A 324 -7.72 -2.62 -2.89
C PHE A 324 -8.93 -3.48 -2.58
N ALA A 325 -9.91 -3.50 -3.48
CA ALA A 325 -11.08 -4.35 -3.34
C ALA A 325 -10.67 -5.83 -3.23
N GLY A 326 -11.04 -6.49 -2.13
CA GLY A 326 -10.62 -7.86 -1.81
C GLY A 326 -9.26 -7.97 -1.10
N LYS A 327 -8.65 -6.84 -0.72
CA LYS A 327 -7.41 -6.74 0.05
C LYS A 327 -7.63 -5.98 1.36
N ASP A 328 -6.66 -6.14 2.27
CA ASP A 328 -6.67 -5.52 3.59
C ASP A 328 -5.23 -5.16 3.98
N GLU A 329 -4.87 -3.91 3.75
CA GLU A 329 -3.49 -3.44 3.88
C GLU A 329 -3.29 -2.68 5.19
N GLY A 330 -2.11 -2.88 5.79
CA GLY A 330 -1.68 -2.20 7.00
C GLY A 330 -0.21 -1.85 6.98
N MET A 331 0.15 -0.87 7.80
CA MET A 331 1.53 -0.57 8.15
C MET A 331 1.73 -0.82 9.63
N PHE A 332 2.84 -1.45 9.96
CA PHE A 332 3.22 -1.83 11.30
C PHE A 332 4.64 -1.37 11.59
N VAL A 333 4.86 -0.85 12.78
CA VAL A 333 6.15 -0.36 13.24
C VAL A 333 6.55 -1.11 14.49
N TRP A 334 7.69 -1.77 14.45
CA TRP A 334 8.31 -2.39 15.61
C TRP A 334 9.57 -1.64 16.01
N LYS A 335 9.72 -1.42 17.31
CA LYS A 335 10.97 -0.95 17.91
C LYS A 335 11.59 -2.05 18.76
N ARG A 336 12.92 -2.17 18.71
CA ARG A 336 13.67 -3.11 19.56
C ARG A 336 13.55 -2.65 21.02
N LYS A 337 13.36 -3.60 21.92
CA LYS A 337 13.37 -3.35 23.37
C LYS A 337 14.74 -2.79 23.80
N PRO A 338 14.77 -1.85 24.77
CA PRO A 338 16.01 -1.33 25.35
C PRO A 338 16.94 -2.41 25.89
#